data_AF-X1L136-F1
#
_entry.id   AF-X1L136-F1
#
_cell.length_a   1.000
_cell.length_b   1.000
_cell.length_c   1.000
_cell.angle_alpha   90.00
_cell.angle_beta   90.00
_cell.angle_gamma   90.00
#
_symmetry.space_group_name_H-M   'P 1'
#
loop_
_entity.id
_entity.type
_entity.pdbx_description
1 polymer ?
#
loop_
_entity_poly.entity_id
_entity_poly.type
_entity_poly.pdbx_seq_one_letter_code
_entity_poly.pdbx_strand_id
1 'polypeptide(L)'
;ERPCDLFTFDSFWPETREKWVKQGAPKEILPAYGERRTSRFLRDYFQFGFDYFRSVQTGVGSHIDHEPSGLGYGIEYRQITPIVPNYEPRIISEDERTITYISGDGQTMRSLKDAAFRMPTYLDWPVKDRASWNEYKKRLDPNTPERWPADWNAHVQETNKLGEEIPISLDVGSFYGYLREWVGSEKILYMFYDNPNLIEDMMEQILYLETEVIKRVVKDIRVDLATFWEDMAYKG
;
A
#
# COMPACT_ATOMS: atom_id res chain seq x y z
N GLU A 1 17.18 -24.42 13.46
CA GLU A 1 16.67 -23.26 12.70
C GLU A 1 17.75 -22.77 11.77
N ARG A 2 17.41 -22.27 10.57
CA ARG A 2 18.38 -21.63 9.69
C ARG A 2 18.63 -20.22 10.23
N PRO A 3 19.88 -19.77 10.43
CA PRO A 3 20.18 -18.48 11.06
C PRO A 3 19.74 -17.21 10.31
N CYS A 4 18.89 -17.30 9.27
CA CYS A 4 18.54 -16.19 8.38
C CYS A 4 17.06 -16.16 7.96
N ASP A 5 16.19 -16.99 8.54
CA ASP A 5 14.76 -16.95 8.22
C ASP A 5 14.11 -15.80 9.02
N LEU A 6 13.89 -14.66 8.36
CA LEU A 6 13.14 -13.52 8.92
C LEU A 6 11.67 -13.68 8.53
N PHE A 7 10.82 -14.07 9.48
CA PHE A 7 9.37 -14.07 9.28
C PHE A 7 8.87 -12.63 9.40
N THR A 8 8.27 -12.09 8.33
CA THR A 8 7.88 -10.67 8.27
C THR A 8 6.39 -10.46 8.54
N PHE A 9 5.53 -11.35 8.06
CA PHE A 9 4.10 -11.35 8.35
C PHE A 9 3.48 -12.71 8.01
N ASP A 10 2.51 -13.13 8.82
CA ASP A 10 1.74 -14.36 8.59
C ASP A 10 0.31 -13.98 8.21
N SER A 11 -0.08 -14.20 6.95
CA SER A 11 -1.43 -13.90 6.47
C SER A 11 -1.96 -14.97 5.51
N PHE A 12 -3.27 -15.18 5.52
CA PHE A 12 -3.94 -16.20 4.72
C PHE A 12 -5.14 -15.61 4.00
N TRP A 13 -5.38 -16.06 2.77
CA TRP A 13 -6.60 -15.75 2.05
C TRP A 13 -7.83 -16.23 2.85
N PRO A 14 -8.91 -15.43 2.91
CA PRO A 14 -10.15 -15.83 3.59
C PRO A 14 -10.64 -17.23 3.18
N GLU A 15 -10.59 -17.55 1.88
CA GLU A 15 -11.02 -18.81 1.31
C GLU A 15 -10.18 -20.01 1.80
N THR A 16 -8.89 -19.80 2.04
CA THR A 16 -8.02 -20.82 2.63
C THR A 16 -8.49 -21.18 4.04
N ARG A 17 -8.84 -20.16 4.84
CA ARG A 17 -9.32 -20.34 6.20
C ARG A 17 -10.70 -20.99 6.24
N GLU A 18 -11.61 -20.61 5.34
CA GLU A 18 -12.90 -21.28 5.16
C GLU A 18 -12.74 -22.77 4.84
N LYS A 19 -11.76 -23.12 4.00
CA LYS A 19 -11.46 -24.51 3.67
C LYS A 19 -10.94 -25.28 4.89
N TRP A 20 -10.05 -24.68 5.69
CA TRP A 20 -9.55 -25.30 6.91
C TRP A 20 -10.64 -25.53 7.96
N VAL A 21 -11.59 -24.60 8.12
CA VAL A 21 -12.75 -24.80 8.97
C VAL A 21 -13.60 -25.99 8.50
N LYS A 22 -13.82 -26.12 7.18
CA LYS A 22 -14.50 -27.30 6.61
C LYS A 22 -13.74 -28.60 6.84
N GLN A 23 -12.43 -28.53 7.10
CA GLN A 23 -11.55 -29.66 7.38
C GLN A 23 -11.37 -29.92 8.89
N GLY A 24 -12.04 -29.15 9.77
CA GLY A 24 -12.03 -29.35 11.22
C GLY A 24 -11.24 -28.32 12.03
N ALA A 25 -10.72 -27.26 11.40
CA ALA A 25 -10.14 -26.15 12.15
C ALA A 25 -11.23 -25.32 12.89
N PRO A 26 -10.90 -24.67 14.01
CA PRO A 26 -11.86 -23.85 14.76
C PRO A 26 -12.43 -22.71 13.91
N LYS A 27 -13.70 -22.36 14.09
CA LYS A 27 -14.37 -21.28 13.31
C LYS A 27 -13.79 -19.90 13.60
N GLU A 28 -13.20 -19.74 14.77
CA GLU A 28 -12.58 -18.53 15.30
C GLU A 28 -11.33 -18.09 14.53
N ILE A 29 -10.81 -18.93 13.61
CA ILE A 29 -9.77 -18.53 12.65
C ILE A 29 -10.31 -17.64 11.52
N LEU A 30 -11.63 -17.67 11.28
CA LEU A 30 -12.27 -16.79 10.30
C LEU A 30 -12.26 -15.35 10.82
N PRO A 31 -12.07 -14.36 9.95
CA PRO A 31 -12.16 -12.97 10.37
C PRO A 31 -13.61 -12.65 10.77
N ALA A 32 -13.79 -11.81 11.79
CA ALA A 32 -15.10 -11.18 11.98
C ALA A 32 -15.39 -10.27 10.77
N TYR A 33 -16.68 -10.03 10.49
CA TYR A 33 -17.07 -9.18 9.37
C TYR A 33 -16.48 -7.77 9.55
N GLY A 34 -15.64 -7.34 8.61
CA GLY A 34 -14.95 -6.04 8.65
C GLY A 34 -13.67 -5.99 9.50
N GLU A 35 -13.20 -7.11 10.05
CA GLU A 35 -11.93 -7.16 10.80
C GLU A 35 -10.75 -7.63 9.95
N ARG A 36 -9.54 -7.22 10.37
CA ARG A 36 -8.26 -7.50 9.71
C ARG A 36 -8.11 -8.97 9.30
N ARG A 37 -7.25 -9.20 8.29
CA ARG A 37 -6.84 -10.52 7.79
C ARG A 37 -6.32 -11.49 8.88
N THR A 38 -6.03 -11.02 10.09
CA THR A 38 -5.52 -11.81 11.23
C THR A 38 -6.22 -11.48 12.55
N SER A 39 -6.88 -12.45 13.17
CA SER A 39 -7.41 -12.35 14.55
C SER A 39 -6.35 -12.78 15.57
N ARG A 40 -6.48 -12.33 16.83
CA ARG A 40 -5.61 -12.82 17.93
C ARG A 40 -5.69 -14.35 18.04
N PHE A 41 -6.90 -14.90 17.92
CA PHE A 41 -7.12 -16.34 17.92
C PHE A 41 -6.36 -17.05 16.79
N LEU A 42 -6.42 -16.54 15.55
CA LEU A 42 -5.70 -17.12 14.42
C LEU A 42 -4.19 -17.23 14.71
N ARG A 43 -3.61 -16.17 15.29
CA ARG A 43 -2.19 -16.13 15.64
C ARG A 43 -1.85 -17.15 16.72
N ASP A 44 -2.62 -17.19 17.80
CA ASP A 44 -2.41 -18.12 18.91
C ASP A 44 -2.56 -19.57 18.44
N TYR A 45 -3.57 -19.86 17.61
CA TYR A 45 -3.85 -21.19 17.08
C TYR A 45 -2.69 -21.75 16.24
N PHE A 46 -2.11 -20.92 15.38
CA PHE A 46 -0.95 -21.30 14.56
C PHE A 46 0.40 -21.01 15.21
N GLN A 47 0.40 -20.46 16.43
CA GLN A 47 1.60 -20.07 17.18
C GLN A 47 2.49 -19.08 16.43
N PHE A 48 1.87 -18.13 15.71
CA PHE A 48 2.60 -17.05 15.05
C PHE A 48 3.08 -16.01 16.07
N GLY A 49 4.28 -15.49 15.86
CA GLY A 49 4.88 -14.46 16.72
C GLY A 49 4.14 -13.11 16.69
N PHE A 50 4.42 -12.26 17.68
CA PHE A 50 3.99 -10.87 17.69
C PHE A 50 5.00 -9.98 16.96
N ASP A 51 4.50 -8.94 16.27
CA ASP A 51 5.22 -7.80 15.69
C ASP A 51 6.73 -8.00 15.43
N TYR A 52 7.04 -8.68 14.32
CA TYR A 52 8.42 -9.01 13.95
C TYR A 52 9.31 -7.78 13.69
N PHE A 53 8.70 -6.63 13.36
CA PHE A 53 9.36 -5.34 13.19
C PHE A 53 8.33 -4.20 13.20
N ARG A 54 8.80 -2.95 13.34
CA ARG A 54 7.99 -1.73 13.19
C ARG A 54 8.37 -1.00 11.91
N SER A 55 7.40 -0.74 11.03
CA SER A 55 7.65 0.08 9.84
C SER A 55 7.52 1.59 10.14
N VAL A 56 8.49 2.38 9.68
CA VAL A 56 8.43 3.86 9.71
C VAL A 56 7.46 4.31 8.61
N GLN A 57 6.42 5.05 9.02
CA GLN A 57 5.39 5.55 8.11
C GLN A 57 5.86 6.87 7.47
N THR A 58 6.31 6.80 6.23
CA THR A 58 6.88 7.94 5.48
C THR A 58 6.00 8.42 4.32
N GLY A 59 4.88 7.73 4.08
CA GLY A 59 4.06 7.93 2.89
C GLY A 59 4.76 7.57 1.57
N VAL A 60 5.95 6.94 1.62
CA VAL A 60 6.59 6.34 0.44
C VAL A 60 6.10 4.90 0.26
N GLY A 61 5.84 4.18 1.35
CA GLY A 61 5.45 2.78 1.32
C GLY A 61 3.99 2.49 0.98
N SER A 62 3.79 1.39 0.25
CA SER A 62 2.47 0.77 0.06
C SER A 62 2.08 0.05 1.35
N HIS A 63 0.82 0.22 1.79
CA HIS A 63 0.21 -0.31 3.03
C HIS A 63 0.00 0.72 4.14
N ILE A 64 -0.41 1.93 3.78
CA ILE A 64 -1.39 2.60 4.63
C ILE A 64 -2.77 2.19 4.13
N ASP A 65 -3.25 1.07 4.66
CA ASP A 65 -4.70 0.88 4.79
C ASP A 65 -5.17 2.00 5.73
N HIS A 66 -5.35 3.20 5.21
CA HIS A 66 -6.12 4.20 5.91
C HIS A 66 -7.54 3.62 5.93
N GLU A 67 -8.04 3.23 7.10
CA GLU A 67 -9.49 3.07 7.28
C GLU A 67 -10.13 4.46 7.10
N PRO A 68 -11.03 4.67 6.13
CA PRO A 68 -12.04 5.69 6.25
C PRO A 68 -13.25 4.99 6.85
N SER A 69 -13.43 5.18 8.14
CA SER A 69 -14.77 5.14 8.70
C SER A 69 -15.58 6.29 8.06
N GLY A 70 -16.65 5.96 7.34
CA GLY A 70 -17.73 6.92 7.07
C GLY A 70 -17.69 7.65 5.71
N LEU A 71 -18.12 6.94 4.66
CA LEU A 71 -18.87 7.55 3.53
C LEU A 71 -20.26 6.92 3.36
N GLY A 72 -20.78 6.28 4.41
CA GLY A 72 -22.15 5.74 4.43
C GLY A 72 -22.38 4.42 3.68
N TYR A 73 -21.37 3.88 2.98
CA TYR A 73 -21.55 2.68 2.14
C TYR A 73 -20.41 1.63 2.21
N GLY A 74 -19.47 1.75 3.16
CA GLY A 74 -18.46 0.70 3.39
C GLY A 74 -17.40 0.55 2.29
N ILE A 75 -17.04 1.62 1.58
CA ILE A 75 -15.93 1.60 0.60
C ILE A 75 -14.62 1.80 1.34
N GLU A 76 -13.79 0.77 1.35
CA GLU A 76 -12.42 0.81 1.86
C GLU A 76 -11.54 1.67 0.94
N TYR A 77 -10.76 2.56 1.54
CA TYR A 77 -9.77 3.37 0.84
C TYR A 77 -8.47 2.58 0.77
N ARG A 78 -7.99 2.35 -0.45
CA ARG A 78 -6.66 1.82 -0.66
C ARG A 78 -5.83 2.90 -1.33
N GLN A 79 -4.83 3.39 -0.60
CA GLN A 79 -3.71 4.12 -1.18
C GLN A 79 -2.53 3.18 -1.27
N ILE A 80 -2.05 2.98 -2.48
CA ILE A 80 -0.87 2.18 -2.78
C ILE A 80 0.31 3.09 -3.10
N THR A 81 0.05 4.29 -3.64
CA THR A 81 1.07 5.15 -4.22
C THR A 81 1.49 6.29 -3.28
N PRO A 82 2.70 6.86 -3.44
CA PRO A 82 3.29 7.74 -2.44
C PRO A 82 2.85 9.21 -2.55
N ILE A 83 1.65 9.46 -3.09
CA ILE A 83 1.13 10.81 -3.32
C ILE A 83 0.68 11.49 -2.03
N VAL A 84 0.95 12.79 -1.94
CA VAL A 84 0.44 13.66 -0.87
C VAL A 84 0.14 15.06 -1.46
N PRO A 85 -1.08 15.62 -1.32
CA PRO A 85 -2.27 14.97 -0.79
C PRO A 85 -2.85 13.95 -1.77
N ASN A 86 -3.69 13.08 -1.23
CA ASN A 86 -4.43 12.09 -1.99
C ASN A 86 -5.52 12.72 -2.86
N TYR A 87 -6.05 11.95 -3.80
CA TYR A 87 -7.30 12.30 -4.46
C TYR A 87 -8.48 12.09 -3.52
N GLU A 88 -9.46 13.00 -3.59
CA GLU A 88 -10.72 12.89 -2.87
C GLU A 88 -11.54 11.70 -3.43
N PRO A 89 -11.73 10.62 -2.67
CA PRO A 89 -12.49 9.46 -3.13
C PRO A 89 -13.96 9.81 -3.30
N ARG A 90 -14.58 9.31 -4.37
CA ARG A 90 -16.01 9.54 -4.61
C ARG A 90 -16.64 8.47 -5.48
N ILE A 91 -17.91 8.18 -5.20
CA ILE A 91 -18.74 7.33 -6.04
C ILE A 91 -19.13 8.11 -7.29
N ILE A 92 -18.95 7.49 -8.46
CA ILE A 92 -19.40 8.00 -9.75
C ILE A 92 -20.78 7.45 -10.08
N SER A 93 -20.99 6.14 -9.86
CA SER A 93 -22.27 5.48 -10.13
C SER A 93 -22.39 4.18 -9.34
N GLU A 94 -23.62 3.76 -9.11
CA GLU A 94 -23.96 2.55 -8.37
C GLU A 94 -25.17 1.86 -9.03
N ASP A 95 -25.12 0.54 -9.14
CA ASP A 95 -26.24 -0.30 -9.56
C ASP A 95 -26.52 -1.39 -8.51
N GLU A 96 -27.41 -2.35 -8.78
CA GLU A 96 -27.75 -3.41 -7.82
C GLU A 96 -26.55 -4.27 -7.38
N ARG A 97 -25.54 -4.44 -8.24
CA ARG A 97 -24.41 -5.37 -8.04
C ARG A 97 -23.07 -4.68 -7.90
N THR A 98 -22.90 -3.48 -8.45
CA THR A 98 -21.59 -2.83 -8.57
C THR A 98 -21.59 -1.38 -8.11
N ILE A 99 -20.41 -0.92 -7.71
CA ILE A 99 -20.11 0.48 -7.40
C ILE A 99 -18.91 0.89 -8.27
N THR A 100 -19.03 2.00 -8.98
CA THR A 100 -17.93 2.65 -9.71
C THR A 100 -17.51 3.91 -8.96
N TYR A 101 -16.22 4.07 -8.68
CA TYR A 101 -15.69 5.14 -7.84
C TYR A 101 -14.29 5.59 -8.28
N ILE A 102 -13.87 6.75 -7.78
CA ILE A 102 -12.48 7.23 -7.86
C ILE A 102 -11.77 6.89 -6.55
N SER A 103 -10.60 6.26 -6.63
CA SER A 103 -9.76 5.90 -5.49
C SER A 103 -8.90 7.07 -5.00
N GLY A 104 -8.26 6.87 -3.84
CA GLY A 104 -7.27 7.79 -3.29
C GLY A 104 -6.07 8.04 -4.19
N ASP A 105 -5.69 7.04 -4.98
CA ASP A 105 -4.61 7.13 -5.97
C ASP A 105 -5.05 7.83 -7.28
N GLY A 106 -6.33 8.19 -7.40
CA GLY A 106 -6.90 8.86 -8.56
C GLY A 106 -7.34 7.91 -9.69
N GLN A 107 -7.35 6.61 -9.45
CA GLN A 107 -7.84 5.61 -10.41
C GLN A 107 -9.37 5.56 -10.40
N THR A 108 -9.98 5.28 -11.55
CA THR A 108 -11.41 4.93 -11.62
C THR A 108 -11.56 3.42 -11.61
N MET A 109 -12.35 2.90 -10.67
CA MET A 109 -12.44 1.47 -10.37
C MET A 109 -13.90 1.05 -10.24
N ARG A 110 -14.20 -0.20 -10.55
CA ARG A 110 -15.51 -0.83 -10.33
C ARG A 110 -15.38 -2.09 -9.48
N SER A 111 -16.11 -2.11 -8.37
CA SER A 111 -16.13 -3.23 -7.42
C SER A 111 -17.51 -3.88 -7.35
N LEU A 112 -17.52 -5.17 -7.05
CA LEU A 112 -18.73 -5.93 -6.71
C LEU A 112 -19.12 -5.66 -5.25
N LYS A 113 -20.39 -5.38 -4.99
CA LYS A 113 -20.90 -5.14 -3.62
C LYS A 113 -20.84 -6.39 -2.74
N ASP A 114 -21.10 -7.56 -3.33
CA ASP A 114 -21.13 -8.85 -2.65
C ASP A 114 -19.75 -9.52 -2.55
N ALA A 115 -18.73 -8.92 -3.17
CA ALA A 115 -17.37 -9.47 -3.19
C ALA A 115 -16.32 -8.35 -3.23
N ALA A 116 -16.45 -7.36 -2.36
CA ALA A 116 -15.59 -6.18 -2.32
C ALA A 116 -14.09 -6.49 -2.10
N PHE A 117 -13.76 -7.65 -1.52
CA PHE A 117 -12.38 -8.12 -1.32
C PHE A 117 -11.71 -8.63 -2.61
N ARG A 118 -12.46 -8.85 -3.69
CA ARG A 118 -11.91 -9.27 -4.98
C ARG A 118 -11.24 -8.10 -5.69
N MET A 119 -10.32 -8.42 -6.60
CA MET A 119 -9.72 -7.40 -7.44
C MET A 119 -10.81 -6.65 -8.22
N PRO A 120 -10.85 -5.31 -8.12
CA PRO A 120 -11.78 -4.49 -8.87
C PRO A 120 -11.41 -4.46 -10.36
N THR A 121 -12.38 -4.05 -11.18
CA THR A 121 -12.10 -3.71 -12.58
C THR A 121 -11.56 -2.28 -12.64
N TYR A 122 -10.34 -2.12 -13.13
CA TYR A 122 -9.76 -0.80 -13.41
C TYR A 122 -10.35 -0.26 -14.71
N LEU A 123 -10.88 0.97 -14.66
CA LEU A 123 -11.55 1.62 -15.78
C LEU A 123 -10.74 2.79 -16.34
N ASP A 124 -10.02 3.52 -15.49
CA ASP A 124 -9.21 4.67 -15.89
C ASP A 124 -8.07 4.93 -14.89
N TRP A 125 -7.01 5.58 -15.38
CA TRP A 125 -5.79 5.87 -14.63
C TRP A 125 -5.44 7.36 -14.67
N PRO A 126 -4.78 7.89 -13.63
CA PRO A 126 -4.53 9.32 -13.49
C PRO A 126 -3.47 9.86 -14.47
N VAL A 127 -2.53 9.02 -14.94
CA VAL A 127 -1.44 9.44 -15.84
C VAL A 127 -1.63 8.82 -17.22
N LYS A 128 -1.87 9.68 -18.21
CA LYS A 128 -2.18 9.29 -19.59
C LYS A 128 -1.16 9.78 -20.60
N ASP A 129 -0.53 10.91 -20.31
CA ASP A 129 0.35 11.68 -21.16
C ASP A 129 1.22 12.61 -20.29
N ARG A 130 2.06 13.43 -20.93
CA ARG A 130 2.92 14.39 -20.24
C ARG A 130 2.13 15.42 -19.41
N ALA A 131 0.97 15.86 -19.89
CA ALA A 131 0.21 16.91 -19.22
C ALA A 131 -0.39 16.39 -17.91
N SER A 132 -1.05 15.23 -17.97
CA SER A 132 -1.57 14.53 -16.79
C SER A 132 -0.47 14.11 -15.82
N TRP A 133 0.69 13.68 -16.33
CA TRP A 133 1.87 13.44 -15.49
C TRP A 133 2.33 14.69 -14.75
N ASN A 134 2.46 15.83 -15.42
CA ASN A 134 2.90 17.08 -14.77
C ASN A 134 1.95 17.52 -13.65
N GLU A 135 0.64 17.26 -13.78
CA GLU A 135 -0.33 17.51 -12.72
C GLU A 135 -0.22 16.50 -11.57
N TYR A 136 0.00 15.22 -11.89
CA TYR A 136 0.19 14.15 -10.91
C TYR A 136 1.47 14.36 -10.07
N LYS A 137 2.59 14.68 -10.75
CA LYS A 137 3.93 14.93 -10.21
C LYS A 137 3.95 15.94 -9.06
N LYS A 138 3.03 16.91 -9.04
CA LYS A 138 2.92 17.91 -7.96
C LYS A 138 2.65 17.30 -6.57
N ARG A 139 2.18 16.05 -6.50
CA ARG A 139 1.91 15.32 -5.23
C ARG A 139 3.11 14.50 -4.74
N LEU A 140 4.22 14.51 -5.47
CA LEU A 140 5.38 13.68 -5.21
C LEU A 140 6.57 14.48 -4.65
N ASP A 141 6.30 15.62 -4.00
CA ASP A 141 7.33 16.39 -3.31
C ASP A 141 7.67 15.73 -1.97
N PRO A 142 8.95 15.38 -1.70
CA PRO A 142 9.39 14.87 -0.41
C PRO A 142 9.21 15.88 0.72
N ASN A 143 9.13 17.18 0.42
CA ASN A 143 9.05 18.25 1.41
C ASN A 143 7.63 18.67 1.77
N THR A 144 6.60 18.08 1.13
CA THR A 144 5.19 18.31 1.50
C THR A 144 5.02 18.08 3.01
N PRO A 145 4.64 19.11 3.80
CA PRO A 145 4.58 19.00 5.25
C PRO A 145 3.71 17.85 5.76
N GLU A 146 2.60 17.59 5.08
CA GLU A 146 1.62 16.54 5.41
C GLU A 146 2.17 15.13 5.25
N ARG A 147 3.31 14.95 4.57
CA ARG A 147 4.03 13.67 4.49
C ARG A 147 4.66 13.28 5.82
N TRP A 148 4.93 14.25 6.68
CA TRP A 148 5.73 14.06 7.88
C TRP A 148 4.86 14.17 9.14
N PRO A 149 5.18 13.43 10.20
CA PRO A 149 4.61 13.67 11.52
C PRO A 149 4.73 15.14 11.91
N ALA A 150 3.64 15.71 12.43
CA ALA A 150 3.60 17.12 12.85
C ALA A 150 4.68 17.45 13.89
N ASP A 151 4.97 16.50 14.79
CA ASP A 151 6.11 16.55 15.70
C ASP A 151 7.12 15.43 15.35
N TRP A 152 8.05 15.78 14.46
CA TRP A 152 9.10 14.86 14.02
C TRP A 152 10.02 14.40 15.16
N ASN A 153 10.35 15.29 16.10
CA ASN A 153 11.29 14.95 17.17
C ASN A 153 10.68 13.94 18.15
N ALA A 154 9.41 14.13 18.52
CA ALA A 154 8.69 13.16 19.34
C ALA A 154 8.60 11.80 18.63
N HIS A 155 8.27 11.80 17.33
CA HIS A 155 8.21 10.58 16.53
C HIS A 155 9.56 9.84 16.47
N VAL A 156 10.67 10.57 16.30
CA VAL A 156 12.03 10.00 16.31
C VAL A 156 12.35 9.35 17.65
N GLN A 157 12.06 10.03 18.76
CA GLN A 157 12.34 9.50 20.11
C GLN A 157 11.52 8.23 20.39
N GLU A 158 10.23 8.23 20.06
CA GLU A 158 9.37 7.07 20.21
C GLU A 158 9.85 5.89 19.35
N THR A 159 10.14 6.14 18.07
CA THR A 159 10.55 5.10 17.12
C THR A 159 11.89 4.48 17.51
N ASN A 160 12.89 5.29 17.89
CA ASN A 160 14.18 4.77 18.32
C ASN A 160 14.11 3.99 19.63
N LYS A 161 13.24 4.41 20.57
CA LYS A 161 13.00 3.65 21.81
C LYS A 161 12.39 2.29 21.51
N LEU A 162 11.42 2.21 20.59
CA LEU A 162 10.87 0.93 20.12
C LEU A 162 11.96 0.05 19.46
N GLY A 163 12.90 0.70 18.75
CA GLY A 163 14.05 0.05 18.11
C GLY A 163 15.04 -0.64 19.05
N GLU A 164 14.91 -0.46 20.37
CA GLU A 164 15.68 -1.19 21.38
C GLU A 164 15.14 -2.62 21.60
N GLU A 165 13.85 -2.84 21.35
CA GLU A 165 13.16 -4.10 21.61
C GLU A 165 12.83 -4.87 20.32
N ILE A 166 12.52 -4.15 19.23
CA ILE A 166 12.11 -4.73 17.94
C ILE A 166 12.84 -4.05 16.77
N PRO A 167 13.14 -4.77 15.66
CA PRO A 167 13.74 -4.15 14.48
C PRO A 167 12.87 -3.04 13.89
N ILE A 168 13.50 -1.97 13.42
CA ILE A 168 12.83 -0.90 12.68
C ILE A 168 13.02 -1.12 11.17
N SER A 169 11.92 -1.21 10.44
CA SER A 169 11.89 -1.29 8.98
C SER A 169 11.57 0.07 8.37
N LEU A 170 12.21 0.37 7.25
CA LEU A 170 11.88 1.49 6.39
C LEU A 170 11.31 0.95 5.08
N ASP A 171 10.08 1.33 4.75
CA ASP A 171 9.58 1.16 3.40
C ASP A 171 10.24 2.19 2.48
N VAL A 172 10.98 1.67 1.51
CA VAL A 172 11.80 2.44 0.58
C VAL A 172 11.16 2.54 -0.80
N GLY A 173 9.93 2.05 -0.96
CA GLY A 173 9.07 2.37 -2.08
C GLY A 173 9.05 1.32 -3.18
N SER A 174 8.87 1.81 -4.41
CA SER A 174 8.62 1.03 -5.62
C SER A 174 8.92 1.87 -6.85
N PHE A 175 9.50 1.26 -7.88
CA PHE A 175 9.72 1.92 -9.16
C PHE A 175 8.63 1.51 -10.14
N TYR A 176 8.64 0.25 -10.57
CA TYR A 176 7.70 -0.21 -11.59
C TYR A 176 6.28 -0.29 -11.02
N GLY A 177 6.13 -0.72 -9.76
CA GLY A 177 4.86 -0.78 -9.07
C GLY A 177 4.06 0.52 -9.12
N TYR A 178 4.66 1.65 -8.73
CA TYR A 178 3.96 2.94 -8.76
C TYR A 178 3.58 3.38 -10.17
N LEU A 179 4.52 3.32 -11.13
CA LEU A 179 4.21 3.72 -12.50
C LEU A 179 3.05 2.90 -13.07
N ARG A 180 2.98 1.60 -12.75
CA ARG A 180 1.89 0.73 -13.21
C ARG A 180 0.56 1.07 -12.54
N GLU A 181 0.56 1.48 -11.27
CA GLU A 181 -0.64 2.04 -10.63
C GLU A 181 -1.06 3.39 -11.24
N TRP A 182 -0.15 4.18 -11.79
CA TRP A 182 -0.47 5.49 -12.36
C TRP A 182 -0.93 5.46 -13.80
N VAL A 183 -0.40 4.52 -14.59
CA VAL A 183 -0.56 4.45 -16.05
C VAL A 183 -1.46 3.27 -16.46
N GLY A 184 -1.48 2.21 -15.67
CA GLY A 184 -2.16 0.95 -15.94
C GLY A 184 -1.23 -0.13 -16.48
N SER A 185 -1.51 -1.38 -16.10
CA SER A 185 -0.64 -2.55 -16.32
C SER A 185 -0.35 -2.86 -17.78
N GLU A 186 -1.29 -2.65 -18.70
CA GLU A 186 -1.05 -2.89 -20.13
C GLU A 186 -0.36 -1.68 -20.77
N LYS A 187 -0.88 -0.48 -20.50
CA LYS A 187 -0.39 0.75 -21.13
C LYS A 187 1.07 1.05 -20.78
N ILE A 188 1.49 0.78 -19.55
CA ILE A 188 2.89 0.99 -19.15
C ILE A 188 3.85 0.16 -20.00
N LEU A 189 3.48 -1.08 -20.35
CA LEU A 189 4.33 -1.98 -21.16
C LEU A 189 4.60 -1.40 -22.55
N TYR A 190 3.58 -0.81 -23.19
CA TYR A 190 3.76 -0.12 -24.47
C TYR A 190 4.51 1.20 -24.30
N MET A 191 4.27 1.94 -23.21
CA MET A 191 4.89 3.24 -22.96
C MET A 191 6.41 3.17 -22.82
N PHE A 192 6.97 2.06 -22.32
CA PHE A 192 8.42 1.82 -22.35
C PHE A 192 9.02 1.90 -23.75
N TYR A 193 8.28 1.47 -24.78
CA TYR A 193 8.71 1.54 -26.18
C TYR A 193 8.30 2.85 -26.84
N ASP A 194 7.05 3.26 -26.69
CA ASP A 194 6.47 4.39 -27.41
C ASP A 194 6.90 5.76 -26.84
N ASN A 195 7.17 5.84 -25.54
CA ASN A 195 7.50 7.10 -24.87
C ASN A 195 8.47 6.90 -23.67
N PRO A 196 9.70 6.42 -23.92
CA PRO A 196 10.69 6.18 -22.88
C PRO A 196 11.03 7.45 -22.08
N ASN A 197 11.04 8.62 -22.71
CA ASN A 197 11.31 9.90 -22.04
C ASN A 197 10.25 10.27 -20.97
N LEU A 198 9.01 9.76 -21.07
CA LEU A 198 8.00 9.94 -20.03
C LEU A 198 8.23 8.97 -18.87
N ILE A 199 8.60 7.73 -19.17
CA ILE A 199 8.99 6.75 -18.16
C ILE A 199 10.20 7.24 -17.36
N GLU A 200 11.24 7.75 -18.03
CA GLU A 200 12.45 8.28 -17.39
C GLU A 200 12.12 9.41 -16.41
N ASP A 201 11.33 10.41 -16.81
CA ASP A 201 10.91 11.50 -15.91
C ASP A 201 10.08 10.99 -14.71
N MET A 202 9.23 9.98 -14.91
CA MET A 202 8.50 9.36 -13.81
C MET A 202 9.42 8.63 -12.83
N MET A 203 10.39 7.87 -13.33
CA MET A 203 11.39 7.17 -12.51
C MET A 203 12.34 8.14 -11.81
N GLU A 204 12.79 9.20 -12.47
CA GLU A 204 13.63 10.24 -11.86
C GLU A 204 12.90 10.95 -10.71
N GLN A 205 11.60 11.22 -10.86
CA GLN A 205 10.81 11.81 -9.78
C GLN A 205 10.69 10.87 -8.59
N ILE A 206 10.42 9.57 -8.82
CA ILE A 206 10.36 8.57 -7.74
C ILE A 206 11.71 8.45 -7.05
N LEU A 207 12.80 8.35 -7.82
CA LEU A 207 14.15 8.31 -7.26
C LEU A 207 14.44 9.51 -6.38
N TYR A 208 14.07 10.71 -6.82
CA TYR A 208 14.21 11.93 -6.03
C TYR A 208 13.40 11.86 -4.72
N LEU A 209 12.12 11.51 -4.81
CA LEU A 209 11.23 11.38 -3.66
C LEU A 209 11.77 10.38 -2.63
N GLU A 210 12.06 9.16 -3.07
CA GLU A 210 12.56 8.08 -2.22
C GLU A 210 13.89 8.47 -1.58
N THR A 211 14.83 9.01 -2.36
CA THR A 211 16.16 9.39 -1.86
C THR A 211 16.06 10.43 -0.74
N GLU A 212 15.25 11.48 -0.92
CA GLU A 212 15.12 12.55 0.08
C GLU A 212 14.39 12.07 1.33
N VAL A 213 13.36 11.22 1.16
CA VAL A 213 12.67 10.60 2.30
C VAL A 213 13.62 9.70 3.10
N ILE A 214 14.36 8.83 2.41
CA ILE A 214 15.33 7.92 3.04
C ILE A 214 16.37 8.71 3.80
N LYS A 215 17.00 9.71 3.17
CA LYS A 215 18.01 10.57 3.82
C LYS A 215 17.48 11.22 5.10
N ARG A 216 16.24 11.72 5.08
CA ARG A 216 15.63 12.36 6.25
C ARG A 216 15.39 11.36 7.37
N VAL A 217 14.89 10.18 7.07
CA VAL A 217 14.61 9.14 8.08
C VAL A 217 15.91 8.62 8.70
N VAL A 218 16.86 8.14 7.89
CA VAL A 218 18.07 7.47 8.40
C VAL A 218 19.03 8.40 9.13
N LYS A 219 18.85 9.72 9.00
CA LYS A 219 19.61 10.72 9.75
C LYS A 219 19.26 10.70 11.23
N ASP A 220 17.98 10.51 11.56
CA ASP A 220 17.46 10.68 12.92
C ASP A 220 16.96 9.36 13.53
N ILE A 221 16.56 8.40 12.69
CA ILE A 221 15.98 7.11 13.09
C ILE A 221 16.93 5.97 12.72
N ARG A 222 17.20 5.08 13.66
CA ARG A 222 17.89 3.81 13.39
C ARG A 222 16.99 2.92 12.54
N VAL A 223 17.54 2.43 11.43
CA VAL A 223 16.84 1.50 10.53
C VAL A 223 17.62 0.19 10.48
N ASP A 224 16.94 -0.92 10.72
CA ASP A 224 17.50 -2.27 10.72
C ASP A 224 17.14 -3.05 9.45
N LEU A 225 16.01 -2.70 8.81
CA LEU A 225 15.49 -3.36 7.60
C LEU A 225 15.02 -2.31 6.57
N ALA A 226 15.21 -2.61 5.29
CA ALA A 226 14.61 -1.85 4.20
C ALA A 226 13.73 -2.78 3.34
N THR A 227 12.53 -2.34 2.98
CA THR A 227 11.58 -3.11 2.18
C THR A 227 11.20 -2.38 0.90
N PHE A 228 11.37 -3.06 -0.23
CA PHE A 228 10.89 -2.61 -1.54
C PHE A 228 9.68 -3.42 -1.97
N TRP A 229 8.67 -2.77 -2.55
CA TRP A 229 7.55 -3.43 -3.19
C TRP A 229 7.69 -3.38 -4.70
N GLU A 230 7.67 -4.55 -5.34
CA GLU A 230 7.56 -4.64 -6.80
C GLU A 230 6.60 -5.76 -7.16
N ASP A 231 5.64 -5.45 -8.03
CA ASP A 231 4.63 -6.41 -8.47
C ASP A 231 4.73 -6.68 -9.97
N MET A 232 5.84 -7.21 -10.46
CA MET A 232 6.03 -7.36 -11.92
C MET A 232 5.32 -8.59 -12.52
N ALA A 233 4.55 -9.34 -11.72
CA ALA A 233 3.96 -10.59 -12.15
C ALA A 233 2.60 -10.36 -12.83
N TYR A 234 2.51 -10.76 -14.11
CA TYR A 234 1.25 -10.80 -14.84
C TYR A 234 0.94 -12.24 -15.26
N LYS A 235 -0.29 -12.69 -15.03
CA LYS A 235 -0.81 -13.93 -15.60
C LYS A 235 -1.87 -13.55 -16.64
N GLY A 236 -1.50 -13.71 -17.91
CA GLY A 236 -2.41 -13.56 -19.05
C GLY A 236 -3.38 -14.72 -19.21
#